data_AF-A0A920SB53-F1
#
_entry.id   AF-A0A920SB53-F1
#
_cell.length_a   1.000
_cell.length_b   1.000
_cell.length_c   1.000
_cell.angle_alpha   90.00
_cell.angle_beta   90.00
_cell.angle_gamma   90.00
#
_symmetry.space_group_name_H-M   'P 1'
#
loop_
_entity.id
_entity.type
_entity.pdbx_description
1 polymer ?
#
loop_
_entity_poly.entity_id
_entity_poly.type
_entity_poly.pdbx_seq_one_letter_code
_entity_poly.pdbx_strand_id
1 'polypeptide(L)' 'MSNQDISALTYQMYDALLLTEDSKEGPKAFAEKRKPQWKGR' A
#
# COMPACT_ATOMS: atom_id res chain seq x y z
N MET A 1 16.79 14.03 -10.11
CA MET A 1 15.58 13.30 -10.51
C MET A 1 14.56 14.30 -10.97
N SER A 2 14.03 14.11 -12.17
CA SER A 2 12.89 14.85 -12.69
C SER A 2 11.58 14.40 -12.01
N ASN A 3 10.51 15.18 -12.15
CA ASN A 3 9.18 14.75 -11.69
C ASN A 3 8.72 13.45 -12.38
N GLN A 4 9.17 13.21 -13.62
CA GLN A 4 8.87 11.98 -14.35
C GLN A 4 9.60 10.78 -13.73
N ASP A 5 10.86 10.96 -13.30
CA ASP A 5 11.63 9.89 -12.65
C ASP A 5 10.96 9.45 -11.33
N ILE A 6 10.44 10.41 -10.56
CA ILE A 6 9.73 10.15 -9.29
C ILE A 6 8.42 9.38 -9.56
N SER A 7 7.67 9.78 -10.58
CA SER A 7 6.43 9.12 -10.96
C SER A 7 6.69 7.67 -11.42
N ALA A 8 7.69 7.46 -12.26
CA ALA A 8 8.07 6.13 -12.74
C ALA A 8 8.47 5.22 -11.59
N LEU A 9 9.33 5.70 -10.67
CA LEU A 9 9.71 4.96 -9.46
C LEU A 9 8.49 4.61 -8.59
N THR A 10 7.58 5.56 -8.42
CA THR A 10 6.35 5.37 -7.63
C THR A 10 5.50 4.25 -8.22
N TYR A 11 5.25 4.27 -9.53
CA TYR A 11 4.44 3.24 -10.20
C TYR A 11 5.07 1.86 -10.09
N GLN A 12 6.39 1.75 -10.23
CA GLN A 12 7.10 0.48 -10.09
C GLN A 12 6.94 -0.14 -8.69
N MET A 13 6.92 0.68 -7.63
CA MET A 13 6.77 0.22 -6.26
C MET A 13 5.30 -0.01 -5.87
N TYR A 14 4.37 0.67 -6.54
CA TYR A 14 2.95 0.65 -6.18
C TYR A 14 2.32 -0.74 -6.36
N ASP A 15 2.64 -1.44 -7.45
CA ASP A 15 2.11 -2.78 -7.71
C ASP A 15 2.55 -3.78 -6.62
N ALA A 16 3.82 -3.71 -6.20
CA ALA A 16 4.33 -4.55 -5.13
C ALA A 16 3.66 -4.24 -3.79
N LEU A 17 3.41 -2.96 -3.49
CA LEU A 17 2.70 -2.53 -2.28
C LEU A 17 1.30 -3.15 -2.21
N LEU A 18 0.54 -3.12 -3.32
CA LEU A 18 -0.83 -3.65 -3.38
C LEU A 18 -0.93 -5.17 -3.23
N LEU A 19 0.18 -5.90 -3.42
CA LEU A 19 0.23 -7.34 -3.16
C LEU A 19 0.41 -7.67 -1.68
N THR A 20 0.85 -6.71 -0.86
CA THR A 20 1.07 -6.94 0.57
C THR A 20 -0.23 -7.17 1.33
N GLU A 21 -0.14 -7.91 2.43
CA GLU A 21 -1.28 -8.17 3.30
C GLU A 21 -1.77 -6.90 4.00
N ASP A 22 -0.85 -6.02 4.40
CA ASP A 22 -1.19 -4.77 5.07
C ASP A 22 -1.96 -3.82 4.12
N SER A 23 -1.67 -3.84 2.80
CA SER A 23 -2.44 -3.05 1.83
C SER A 23 -3.92 -3.44 1.75
N LYS A 24 -4.24 -4.72 2.01
CA LYS A 24 -5.61 -5.25 2.02
C LYS A 24 -6.28 -5.08 3.39
N GLU A 25 -5.51 -5.22 4.46
CA GLU A 25 -6.01 -5.14 5.83
C GLU A 25 -6.56 -3.75 6.18
N GLY A 26 -5.93 -2.68 5.70
CA GLY A 26 -6.42 -1.30 5.95
C GLY A 26 -7.86 -1.07 5.47
N PRO A 27 -8.15 -1.25 4.17
CA PRO A 27 -9.51 -1.15 3.63
C PRO A 27 -10.50 -2.09 4.32
N LYS A 28 -10.09 -3.32 4.62
CA LYS A 28 -10.93 -4.30 5.32
C LYS A 28 -11.31 -3.83 6.73
N ALA A 29 -10.32 -3.43 7.53
CA ALA A 29 -10.54 -2.93 8.89
C ALA A 29 -11.40 -1.66 8.91
N PHE A 30 -11.23 -0.79 7.90
CA PHE A 30 -12.09 0.38 7.71
C PHE A 30 -13.55 -0.01 7.44
N ALA A 31 -13.79 -0.92 6.49
CA ALA A 31 -15.13 -1.41 6.16
C ALA A 31 -15.81 -2.08 7.37
N GLU A 32 -15.05 -2.83 8.16
CA GLU A 32 -15.50 -3.52 9.37
C GLU A 32 -15.56 -2.62 10.61
N LYS A 33 -15.16 -1.34 10.51
CA LYS A 33 -15.09 -0.36 11.61
C LYS A 33 -14.30 -0.86 12.83
N ARG A 34 -13.18 -1.55 12.58
CA ARG A 34 -12.27 -2.04 13.63
C ARG A 34 -10.86 -1.50 13.43
N LYS A 35 -10.01 -1.68 14.45
CA LYS A 35 -8.58 -1.39 14.32
C LYS A 35 -7.92 -2.41 13.39
N PRO A 36 -7.03 -1.98 12.49
CA PRO A 36 -6.27 -2.88 11.63
C PRO A 36 -5.21 -3.65 12.41
N GLN A 37 -4.89 -4.86 11.95
CA GLN A 37 -3.83 -5.72 12.49
C GLN A 37 -2.64 -5.77 11.52
N TRP A 38 -1.70 -4.84 11.70
CA TRP A 38 -0.52 -4.72 10.86
C TRP A 38 0.49 -5.83 11.13
N LYS A 39 1.11 -6.33 10.06
CA LYS A 39 2.16 -7.36 10.15
C LYS A 39 3.56 -6.78 9.94
N GLY A 40 3.69 -5.61 9.31
CA GLY A 40 4.96 -4.87 9.20
C GLY A 40 6.09 -5.71 8.61
N ARG A 41 5.78 -6.49 7.57
CA ARG A 41 6.76 -7.30 6.83
C ARG A 41 7.11 -6.64 5.51
#